data_AF-L2GTJ5-F1
#
_entry.id   AF-L2GTJ5-F1
#
_cell.length_a   1.000
_cell.length_b   1.000
_cell.length_c   1.000
_cell.angle_alpha   90.00
_cell.angle_beta   90.00
_cell.angle_gamma   90.00
#
_symmetry.space_group_name_H-M   'P 1'
#
loop_
_entity.id
_entity.type
_entity.pdbx_description
1 polymer ?
#
loop_
_entity_poly.entity_id
_entity_poly.type
_entity_poly.pdbx_seq_one_letter_code
_entity_poly.pdbx_strand_id
1 'polypeptide(L)'
;MEYNLYNPLKTDEKSSETEDKKRVKPNKPRKSVLDNTSYVETPLSTDLKNFIKNETGDQYEKMLPVIEKLCAEQVGSDLYEKLNEELQQYLNDETKKFVGRLLFYKKRACRDGNRCDNPESCIFVHDVADEVIFNRVPSAFSDPSVLEKYAQEYGNVLSIKMLNQQKYLVKYDNVQSALQCIRDKTPVLGNKDIKKFFNRKRTDVKDLFREQDELLMALFDKGEKKIALRLKSVQNKIKEAVENSRK
;
A
#
# COMPACT_ATOMS: atom_id res chain seq x y z
N MET A 1 62.17 -56.55 30.56
CA MET A 1 61.00 -55.66 30.74
C MET A 1 61.01 -54.67 29.59
N GLU A 2 60.43 -55.15 28.51
CA GLU A 2 59.88 -54.48 27.32
C GLU A 2 58.79 -53.46 27.70
N TYR A 3 58.37 -52.44 26.95
CA TYR A 3 58.66 -51.91 25.61
C TYR A 3 58.24 -50.42 25.58
N ASN A 4 58.89 -49.63 24.72
CA ASN A 4 58.49 -48.29 24.27
C ASN A 4 57.05 -48.25 23.71
N LEU A 5 56.28 -47.20 24.00
CA LEU A 5 55.02 -46.91 23.31
C LEU A 5 55.06 -45.51 22.67
N TYR A 6 55.20 -45.57 21.35
CA TYR A 6 55.07 -44.51 20.36
C TYR A 6 53.58 -44.31 20.04
N ASN A 7 53.15 -43.06 19.81
CA ASN A 7 51.83 -42.68 19.30
C ASN A 7 51.93 -42.55 17.76
N PRO A 8 50.96 -42.95 16.91
CA PRO A 8 50.00 -41.94 16.41
C PRO A 8 48.63 -42.40 15.82
N LEU A 9 47.66 -41.47 15.90
CA LEU A 9 46.59 -41.09 14.94
C LEU A 9 45.32 -41.95 14.66
N LYS A 10 44.19 -41.25 14.88
CA LYS A 10 42.90 -41.21 14.14
C LYS A 10 41.93 -42.40 14.19
N THR A 11 40.70 -42.12 14.63
CA THR A 11 39.48 -42.31 13.82
C THR A 11 38.33 -41.49 14.39
N ASP A 12 37.56 -40.91 13.46
CA ASP A 12 36.41 -40.04 13.66
C ASP A 12 35.20 -40.80 14.22
N GLU A 13 34.56 -40.28 15.27
CA GLU A 13 33.19 -40.67 15.65
C GLU A 13 32.21 -39.53 15.35
N LYS A 14 31.34 -39.81 14.37
CA LYS A 14 30.10 -39.08 14.10
C LYS A 14 29.06 -39.43 15.17
N SER A 15 28.27 -38.44 15.59
CA SER A 15 26.80 -38.37 15.35
C SER A 15 26.05 -37.70 16.50
N SER A 16 25.53 -36.51 16.25
CA SER A 16 24.25 -36.05 16.82
C SER A 16 23.62 -35.07 15.83
N GLU A 17 22.91 -35.64 14.86
CA GLU A 17 22.05 -34.88 13.96
C GLU A 17 20.72 -34.60 14.69
N THR A 18 20.54 -33.37 15.14
CA THR A 18 19.21 -32.84 15.45
C THR A 18 18.53 -32.44 14.14
N GLU A 19 17.56 -33.25 13.70
CA GLU A 19 16.70 -32.95 12.55
C GLU A 19 15.83 -31.71 12.81
N ASP A 20 16.25 -30.57 12.28
CA ASP A 20 15.39 -29.39 12.11
C ASP A 20 14.33 -29.68 11.02
N LYS A 21 13.13 -30.08 11.46
CA LYS A 21 11.94 -30.15 10.61
C LYS A 21 11.53 -28.73 10.17
N LYS A 22 12.18 -28.22 9.11
CA LYS A 22 11.71 -27.05 8.36
C LYS A 22 10.30 -27.33 7.85
N ARG A 23 9.30 -26.71 8.47
CA ARG A 23 7.94 -26.59 7.93
C ARG A 23 8.01 -25.95 6.54
N VAL A 24 7.96 -26.77 5.50
CA VAL A 24 7.73 -26.33 4.13
C VAL A 24 6.34 -25.73 4.09
N LYS A 25 6.24 -24.40 4.05
CA LYS A 25 4.97 -23.72 3.81
C LYS A 25 4.51 -24.09 2.40
N PRO A 26 3.26 -24.50 2.19
CA PRO A 26 2.76 -24.81 0.86
C PRO A 26 2.91 -23.56 -0.03
N ASN A 27 3.56 -23.76 -1.17
CA ASN A 27 3.78 -22.74 -2.16
C ASN A 27 2.41 -22.35 -2.72
N LYS A 28 1.82 -21.24 -2.22
CA LYS A 28 0.57 -20.72 -2.79
C LYS A 28 0.83 -20.45 -4.27
N PRO A 29 -0.02 -20.94 -5.20
CA PRO A 29 0.13 -20.62 -6.60
C PRO A 29 0.18 -19.10 -6.74
N ARG A 30 1.23 -18.59 -7.38
CA ARG A 30 1.35 -17.16 -7.68
C ARG A 30 0.14 -16.81 -8.53
N LYS A 31 -0.82 -16.07 -7.95
CA LYS A 31 -1.91 -15.45 -8.71
C LYS A 31 -1.29 -14.74 -9.91
N SER A 32 -1.87 -14.95 -11.08
CA SER A 32 -1.33 -14.36 -12.30
C SER A 32 -1.32 -12.83 -12.12
N VAL A 33 -0.32 -12.15 -12.67
CA VAL A 33 -0.24 -10.69 -12.60
C VAL A 33 -1.51 -10.03 -13.19
N LEU A 34 -2.18 -10.73 -14.11
CA LEU A 34 -3.43 -10.36 -14.78
C LEU A 34 -4.69 -10.46 -13.89
N ASP A 35 -4.69 -11.28 -12.84
CA ASP A 35 -5.87 -11.37 -11.94
C ASP A 35 -6.13 -10.05 -11.19
N ASN A 36 -5.13 -9.17 -11.12
CA ASN A 36 -5.19 -7.86 -10.47
C ASN A 36 -5.47 -6.69 -11.43
N THR A 37 -5.51 -6.92 -12.75
CA THR A 37 -5.83 -5.91 -13.78
C THR A 37 -7.31 -5.95 -14.17
N SER A 38 -8.17 -6.44 -13.28
CA SER A 38 -9.53 -6.88 -13.63
C SER A 38 -10.40 -5.79 -14.24
N TYR A 39 -10.34 -4.53 -13.76
CA TYR A 39 -11.05 -3.40 -14.36
C TYR A 39 -10.47 -2.06 -13.89
N VAL A 40 -10.91 -0.95 -14.49
CA VAL A 40 -10.63 0.43 -14.06
C VAL A 40 -11.98 1.12 -13.78
N GLU A 41 -12.10 1.85 -12.68
CA GLU A 41 -13.35 2.53 -12.32
C GLU A 41 -13.66 3.69 -13.28
N THR A 42 -14.94 3.82 -13.65
CA THR A 42 -15.42 4.91 -14.52
C THR A 42 -16.60 5.61 -13.86
N PRO A 43 -16.68 6.95 -13.92
CA PRO A 43 -15.72 7.87 -14.54
C PRO A 43 -14.34 7.83 -13.85
N LEU A 44 -13.27 8.13 -14.58
CA LEU A 44 -11.92 8.08 -14.03
C LEU A 44 -11.78 9.13 -12.92
N SER A 45 -11.18 8.76 -11.79
CA SER A 45 -10.88 9.69 -10.71
C SER A 45 -9.95 10.83 -11.17
N THR A 46 -10.04 12.00 -10.54
CA THR A 46 -9.15 13.14 -10.81
C THR A 46 -7.67 12.78 -10.72
N ASP A 47 -7.28 11.97 -9.73
CA ASP A 47 -5.89 11.54 -9.55
C ASP A 47 -5.38 10.70 -10.72
N LEU A 48 -6.20 9.77 -11.21
CA LEU A 48 -5.89 8.96 -12.39
C LEU A 48 -5.81 9.82 -13.66
N LYS A 49 -6.70 10.82 -13.81
CA LYS A 49 -6.62 11.78 -14.92
C LYS A 49 -5.33 12.60 -14.88
N ASN A 50 -4.95 13.09 -13.70
CA ASN A 50 -3.68 13.80 -13.49
C ASN A 50 -2.47 12.91 -13.79
N PHE A 51 -2.51 11.64 -13.37
CA PHE A 51 -1.48 10.66 -13.73
C PHE A 51 -1.36 10.49 -15.25
N ILE A 52 -2.49 10.29 -15.96
CA ILE A 52 -2.50 10.17 -17.42
C ILE A 52 -1.90 11.45 -18.03
N LYS A 53 -2.38 12.62 -17.62
CA LYS A 53 -1.89 13.92 -18.11
C LYS A 53 -0.38 14.08 -17.97
N ASN A 54 0.17 13.73 -16.80
CA ASN A 54 1.60 13.84 -16.53
C ASN A 54 2.43 12.86 -17.37
N GLU A 55 1.90 11.68 -17.68
CA GLU A 55 2.61 10.65 -18.45
C GLU A 55 2.51 10.86 -19.96
N THR A 56 1.40 11.44 -20.45
CA THR A 56 1.14 11.58 -21.89
C THR A 56 1.41 12.98 -22.43
N GLY A 57 1.57 13.98 -21.55
CA GLY A 57 1.82 15.37 -21.91
C GLY A 57 0.78 15.89 -22.92
N ASP A 58 1.26 16.40 -24.06
CA ASP A 58 0.43 17.00 -25.11
C ASP A 58 -0.55 16.03 -25.76
N GLN A 59 -0.35 14.71 -25.63
CA GLN A 59 -1.29 13.71 -26.17
C GLN A 59 -2.51 13.49 -25.25
N TYR A 60 -2.53 14.08 -24.04
CA TYR A 60 -3.57 13.87 -23.04
C TYR A 60 -5.00 14.07 -23.58
N GLU A 61 -5.25 15.20 -24.25
CA GLU A 61 -6.58 15.54 -24.77
C GLU A 61 -7.08 14.54 -25.83
N LYS A 62 -6.17 13.87 -26.55
CA LYS A 62 -6.51 12.85 -27.55
C LYS A 62 -6.68 11.48 -26.92
N MET A 63 -5.84 11.15 -25.94
CA MET A 63 -5.82 9.82 -25.32
C MET A 63 -6.90 9.62 -24.26
N LEU A 64 -7.25 10.66 -23.49
CA LEU A 64 -8.19 10.53 -22.38
C LEU A 64 -9.56 9.98 -22.83
N PRO A 65 -10.20 10.48 -23.91
CA PRO A 65 -11.50 9.95 -24.35
C PRO A 65 -11.42 8.47 -24.77
N VAL A 66 -10.31 8.06 -25.39
CA VAL A 66 -10.07 6.67 -25.80
C VAL A 66 -9.96 5.78 -24.56
N ILE A 67 -9.19 6.20 -23.57
CA ILE A 67 -9.03 5.47 -22.31
C ILE A 67 -10.36 5.37 -21.57
N GLU A 68 -11.10 6.47 -21.43
CA GLU A 68 -12.41 6.49 -20.75
C GLU A 68 -13.41 5.54 -21.41
N LYS A 69 -13.49 5.57 -22.74
CA LYS A 69 -14.34 4.67 -23.52
C LYS A 69 -13.96 3.20 -23.27
N LEU A 70 -12.69 2.84 -23.46
CA LEU A 70 -12.23 1.46 -23.31
C LEU A 70 -12.41 0.94 -21.87
N CYS A 71 -12.15 1.77 -20.85
CA CYS A 71 -12.36 1.40 -19.45
C CYS A 71 -13.86 1.25 -19.06
N ALA A 72 -14.77 1.85 -19.83
CA ALA A 72 -16.21 1.67 -19.65
C ALA A 72 -16.68 0.36 -20.31
N GLU A 73 -16.15 0.03 -21.49
CA GLU A 73 -16.62 -1.09 -22.32
C GLU A 73 -15.92 -2.43 -22.02
N GLN A 74 -14.66 -2.39 -21.59
CA GLN A 74 -13.79 -3.56 -21.50
C GLN A 74 -13.25 -3.81 -20.09
N VAL A 75 -12.90 -5.06 -19.81
CA VAL A 75 -12.31 -5.51 -18.53
C VAL A 75 -11.27 -6.61 -18.76
N GLY A 76 -10.34 -6.81 -17.82
CA GLY A 76 -9.39 -7.92 -17.85
C GLY A 76 -8.35 -7.86 -18.98
N SER A 77 -8.09 -9.00 -19.62
CA SER A 77 -7.16 -9.14 -20.75
C SER A 77 -7.56 -8.29 -21.94
N ASP A 78 -8.86 -8.27 -22.25
CA ASP A 78 -9.40 -7.59 -23.42
C ASP A 78 -9.17 -6.08 -23.30
N LEU A 79 -9.33 -5.53 -22.09
CA LEU A 79 -8.99 -4.13 -21.80
C LEU A 79 -7.49 -3.85 -22.03
N TYR A 80 -6.60 -4.73 -21.55
CA TYR A 80 -5.16 -4.55 -21.72
C TYR A 80 -4.77 -4.57 -23.20
N GLU A 81 -5.25 -5.54 -23.97
CA GLU A 81 -4.95 -5.67 -25.39
C GLU A 81 -5.48 -4.47 -26.17
N LYS A 82 -6.74 -4.09 -25.95
CA LYS A 82 -7.36 -2.94 -26.63
C LYS A 82 -6.68 -1.61 -26.31
N LEU A 83 -6.29 -1.39 -25.06
CA LEU A 83 -5.51 -0.20 -24.69
C LEU A 83 -4.15 -0.18 -25.38
N ASN A 84 -3.48 -1.33 -25.54
CA ASN A 84 -2.20 -1.37 -26.25
C ASN A 84 -2.37 -1.10 -27.74
N GLU A 85 -3.41 -1.65 -28.37
CA GLU A 85 -3.69 -1.44 -29.79
C GLU A 85 -4.00 0.04 -30.09
N GLU A 86 -4.97 0.62 -29.37
CA GLU A 86 -5.49 1.96 -29.65
C GLU A 86 -4.50 3.08 -29.26
N LEU A 87 -3.70 2.85 -28.21
CA LEU A 87 -2.75 3.85 -27.73
C LEU A 87 -1.38 3.80 -28.42
N GLN A 88 -1.11 2.76 -29.21
CA GLN A 88 0.17 2.56 -29.91
C GLN A 88 0.55 3.77 -30.77
N GLN A 89 -0.44 4.36 -31.45
CA GLN A 89 -0.24 5.51 -32.34
C GLN A 89 0.21 6.80 -31.61
N TYR A 90 0.00 6.88 -30.28
CA TYR A 90 0.36 8.06 -29.49
C TYR A 90 1.67 7.88 -28.72
N LEU A 91 1.94 6.66 -28.23
CA LEU A 91 3.05 6.38 -27.31
C LEU A 91 4.15 5.48 -27.90
N ASN A 92 3.94 4.88 -29.08
CA ASN A 92 4.88 3.98 -29.74
C ASN A 92 5.39 2.88 -28.79
N ASP A 93 6.70 2.74 -28.62
CA ASP A 93 7.32 1.68 -27.81
C ASP A 93 7.01 1.80 -26.31
N GLU A 94 6.62 2.99 -25.83
CA GLU A 94 6.29 3.20 -24.41
C GLU A 94 4.85 2.74 -24.07
N THR A 95 4.03 2.38 -25.06
CA THR A 95 2.61 2.04 -24.88
C THR A 95 2.40 0.93 -23.85
N LYS A 96 3.09 -0.20 -23.99
CA LYS A 96 2.95 -1.35 -23.08
C LYS A 96 3.27 -1.01 -21.63
N LYS A 97 4.32 -0.20 -21.44
CA LYS A 97 4.75 0.25 -20.13
C LYS A 97 3.73 1.21 -19.52
N PHE A 98 3.21 2.15 -20.30
CA PHE A 98 2.15 3.06 -19.87
C PHE A 98 0.87 2.30 -19.50
N VAL A 99 0.37 1.42 -20.37
CA VAL A 99 -0.85 0.63 -20.12
C VAL A 99 -0.70 -0.24 -18.88
N GLY A 100 0.47 -0.87 -18.70
CA GLY A 100 0.79 -1.59 -17.47
C GLY A 100 0.65 -0.69 -16.23
N ARG A 101 1.30 0.48 -16.23
CA ARG A 101 1.22 1.42 -15.10
C ARG A 101 -0.21 1.93 -14.86
N LEU A 102 -0.95 2.23 -15.92
CA LEU A 102 -2.35 2.65 -15.87
C LEU A 102 -3.23 1.59 -15.16
N LEU A 103 -3.13 0.33 -15.59
CA LEU A 103 -3.95 -0.74 -15.02
C LEU A 103 -3.54 -1.12 -13.59
N PHE A 104 -2.32 -0.80 -13.17
CA PHE A 104 -1.84 -1.01 -11.79
C PHE A 104 -1.96 0.22 -10.89
N TYR A 105 -2.36 1.38 -11.44
CA TYR A 105 -2.41 2.64 -10.70
C TYR A 105 -3.23 2.50 -9.41
N LYS A 106 -2.55 2.72 -8.28
CA LYS A 106 -3.06 2.66 -6.90
C LYS A 106 -3.84 1.37 -6.58
N LYS A 107 -3.52 0.24 -7.24
CA LYS A 107 -4.14 -1.07 -6.92
C LYS A 107 -3.39 -1.90 -5.88
N ARG A 108 -2.12 -1.58 -5.62
CA ARG A 108 -1.27 -2.30 -4.68
C ARG A 108 -0.58 -1.33 -3.74
N ALA A 109 -0.33 -1.77 -2.50
CA ALA A 109 0.49 -1.02 -1.56
C ALA A 109 1.92 -0.87 -2.09
N CYS A 110 2.52 0.30 -1.87
CA CYS A 110 3.91 0.53 -2.22
C CYS A 110 4.82 -0.33 -1.35
N ARG A 111 5.77 -1.02 -1.97
CA ARG A 111 6.74 -1.87 -1.28
C ARG A 111 7.57 -1.10 -0.26
N ASP A 112 7.92 0.14 -0.59
CA ASP A 112 8.76 0.99 0.25
C ASP A 112 7.95 1.77 1.29
N GLY A 113 6.61 1.77 1.18
CA GLY A 113 5.71 2.42 2.13
C GLY A 113 6.11 3.88 2.37
N ASN A 114 6.35 4.25 3.63
CA ASN A 114 6.74 5.61 4.01
C ASN A 114 8.17 5.98 3.60
N ARG A 115 8.97 5.02 3.12
CA ARG A 115 10.35 5.22 2.65
C ARG A 115 10.44 5.41 1.14
N CYS A 116 9.34 5.33 0.40
CA CYS A 116 9.37 5.64 -1.03
C CYS A 116 9.80 7.08 -1.20
N ASP A 117 10.71 7.34 -2.13
CA ASP A 117 11.26 8.68 -2.35
C ASP A 117 10.21 9.65 -2.89
N ASN A 118 9.28 9.16 -3.72
CA ASN A 118 8.26 9.98 -4.37
C ASN A 118 6.83 9.41 -4.21
N PRO A 119 6.21 9.52 -3.01
CA PRO A 119 4.90 8.95 -2.73
C PRO A 119 3.76 9.65 -3.48
N GLU A 120 3.93 10.93 -3.84
CA GLU A 120 2.93 11.71 -4.58
C GLU A 120 2.78 11.20 -6.02
N SER A 121 3.88 10.92 -6.71
CA SER A 121 3.84 10.37 -8.08
C SER A 121 3.87 8.84 -8.14
N CYS A 122 4.00 8.15 -7.01
CA CYS A 122 4.11 6.70 -6.99
C CYS A 122 2.84 6.06 -7.57
N ILE A 123 2.98 5.10 -8.47
CA ILE A 123 1.85 4.33 -9.03
C ILE A 123 1.21 3.39 -7.99
N PHE A 124 1.80 3.23 -6.81
CA PHE A 124 1.30 2.36 -5.75
C PHE A 124 0.65 3.17 -4.62
N VAL A 125 -0.21 2.51 -3.85
CA VAL A 125 -0.91 3.11 -2.71
C VAL A 125 0.08 3.40 -1.60
N HIS A 126 0.03 4.63 -1.11
CA HIS A 126 0.69 5.08 0.10
C HIS A 126 -0.38 5.44 1.12
N ASP A 127 -0.27 4.88 2.33
CA ASP A 127 -1.10 5.28 3.46
C ASP A 127 -0.53 6.56 4.09
N VAL A 128 -0.38 7.62 3.28
CA VAL A 128 0.02 8.96 3.74
C VAL A 128 -1.22 9.71 4.24
N ALA A 129 -1.06 10.46 5.33
CA ALA A 129 -2.11 11.27 5.91
C ALA A 129 -1.49 12.58 6.43
N ASP A 130 -2.33 13.60 6.60
CA ASP A 130 -2.02 14.84 7.33
C ASP A 130 -1.93 14.63 8.85
N GLU A 131 -2.29 13.44 9.32
CA GLU A 131 -2.31 13.06 10.73
C GLU A 131 -1.17 12.08 11.07
N VAL A 132 -0.42 12.39 12.12
CA VAL A 132 0.68 11.57 12.65
C VAL A 132 0.36 11.14 14.08
N ILE A 133 0.52 9.86 14.36
CA ILE A 133 0.45 9.31 15.71
C ILE A 133 1.86 9.18 16.28
N PHE A 134 2.06 9.83 17.43
CA PHE A 134 3.18 9.57 18.32
C PHE A 134 2.74 8.56 19.37
N ASN A 135 3.42 7.42 19.43
CA ASN A 135 3.10 6.30 20.31
C ASN A 135 4.26 6.00 21.25
N ARG A 136 3.94 5.53 22.46
CA ARG A 136 4.89 5.29 23.55
C ARG A 136 5.53 6.57 24.08
N VAL A 137 4.77 7.68 24.10
CA VAL A 137 5.23 8.94 24.71
C VAL A 137 5.33 8.74 26.23
N PRO A 138 6.52 8.86 26.84
CA PRO A 138 6.70 8.80 28.29
C PRO A 138 5.93 9.91 29.02
N SER A 139 5.57 9.67 30.27
CA SER A 139 4.92 10.68 31.13
C SER A 139 5.75 11.94 31.33
N ALA A 140 7.08 11.86 31.24
CA ALA A 140 7.96 13.03 31.26
C ALA A 140 7.68 14.03 30.13
N PHE A 141 7.05 13.57 29.04
CA PHE A 141 6.65 14.38 27.88
C PHE A 141 5.13 14.41 27.70
N SER A 142 4.35 14.21 28.78
CA SER A 142 2.89 14.18 28.68
C SER A 142 2.26 15.56 28.45
N ASP A 143 3.01 16.64 28.67
CA ASP A 143 2.57 17.98 28.34
C ASP A 143 2.48 18.14 26.80
N PRO A 144 1.27 18.37 26.25
CA PRO A 144 1.08 18.58 24.81
C PRO A 144 1.95 19.70 24.23
N SER A 145 2.30 20.72 25.03
CA SER A 145 3.08 21.88 24.56
C SER A 145 4.49 21.48 24.09
N VAL A 146 5.07 20.45 24.70
CA VAL A 146 6.41 19.95 24.35
C VAL A 146 6.37 19.21 23.01
N LEU A 147 5.38 18.35 22.83
CA LEU A 147 5.21 17.60 21.59
C LEU A 147 4.79 18.50 20.43
N GLU A 148 3.99 19.53 20.70
CA GLU A 148 3.62 20.55 19.73
C GLU A 148 4.85 21.31 19.23
N LYS A 149 5.74 21.78 20.11
CA LYS A 149 6.99 22.45 19.70
C LYS A 149 7.86 21.57 18.80
N TYR A 150 8.03 20.29 19.14
CA TYR A 150 8.74 19.34 18.30
C TYR A 150 8.05 19.15 16.95
N ALA A 151 6.72 19.00 16.94
CA ALA A 151 5.95 18.81 15.72
C ALA A 151 6.00 20.03 14.80
N GLN A 152 6.06 21.25 15.36
CA GLN A 152 6.16 22.51 14.63
C GLN A 152 7.46 22.66 13.82
N GLU A 153 8.52 21.91 14.15
CA GLU A 153 9.77 21.89 13.37
C GLU A 153 9.57 21.38 11.93
N TYR A 154 8.51 20.60 11.69
CA TYR A 154 8.20 20.01 10.39
C TYR A 154 7.12 20.78 9.60
N GLY A 155 6.46 21.76 10.23
CA GLY A 155 5.40 22.55 9.62
C GLY A 155 4.31 22.97 10.60
N ASN A 156 3.27 23.61 10.07
CA ASN A 156 2.20 24.16 10.90
C ASN A 156 1.31 23.05 11.47
N VAL A 157 1.14 23.04 12.79
CA VAL A 157 0.29 22.08 13.51
C VAL A 157 -1.09 22.70 13.69
N LEU A 158 -2.12 22.06 13.14
CA LEU A 158 -3.51 22.50 13.29
C LEU A 158 -4.11 22.07 14.63
N SER A 159 -3.77 20.87 15.09
CA SER A 159 -4.26 20.37 16.38
C SER A 159 -3.39 19.24 16.92
N ILE A 160 -3.36 19.14 18.25
CA ILE A 160 -2.79 18.03 18.98
C ILE A 160 -3.86 17.44 19.91
N LYS A 161 -4.06 16.13 19.83
CA LYS A 161 -5.06 15.41 20.62
C LYS A 161 -4.41 14.22 21.32
N MET A 162 -4.50 14.18 22.64
CA MET A 162 -4.14 12.99 23.40
C MET A 162 -5.19 11.91 23.17
N LEU A 163 -4.79 10.76 22.63
CA LEU A 163 -5.65 9.59 22.43
C LEU A 163 -5.66 8.70 23.67
N ASN A 164 -4.51 8.55 24.33
CA ASN A 164 -4.35 7.97 25.66
C ASN A 164 -3.04 8.47 26.28
N GLN A 165 -2.71 8.03 27.51
CA GLN A 165 -1.54 8.51 28.27
C GLN A 165 -0.19 8.35 27.55
N GLN A 166 -0.08 7.48 26.55
CA GLN A 166 1.15 7.22 25.81
C GLN A 166 1.01 7.48 24.31
N LYS A 167 -0.12 8.05 23.87
CA LYS A 167 -0.43 8.20 22.45
C LYS A 167 -1.06 9.55 22.15
N TYR A 168 -0.45 10.26 21.21
CA TYR A 168 -0.88 11.56 20.74
C TYR A 168 -1.13 11.51 19.24
N LEU A 169 -2.15 12.22 18.80
CA LEU A 169 -2.47 12.46 17.41
C LEU A 169 -2.15 13.93 17.10
N VAL A 170 -1.28 14.16 16.14
CA VAL A 170 -0.93 15.50 15.65
C VAL A 170 -1.46 15.63 14.24
N LYS A 171 -2.21 16.69 13.98
CA LYS A 171 -2.72 17.03 12.65
C LYS A 171 -1.95 18.23 12.11
N TYR A 172 -1.36 18.05 10.94
CA TYR A 172 -0.69 19.11 10.18
C TYR A 172 -1.68 19.80 9.24
N ASP A 173 -1.31 20.99 8.78
CA ASP A 173 -2.07 21.70 7.75
C ASP A 173 -1.96 21.07 6.36
N ASN A 174 -0.86 20.33 6.12
CA ASN A 174 -0.60 19.67 4.84
C ASN A 174 0.07 18.28 5.04
N VAL A 175 -0.09 17.42 4.03
CA VAL A 175 0.45 16.04 4.04
C VAL A 175 1.98 16.02 3.99
N GLN A 176 2.61 17.04 3.38
CA GLN A 176 4.07 17.08 3.22
C GLN A 176 4.79 17.28 4.55
N SER A 177 4.26 18.13 5.44
CA SER A 177 4.77 18.31 6.80
C SER A 177 4.65 17.03 7.63
N ALA A 178 3.51 16.35 7.54
CA ALA A 178 3.33 15.04 8.17
C ALA A 178 4.32 14.01 7.63
N LEU A 179 4.57 13.99 6.32
CA LEU A 179 5.53 13.10 5.68
C LEU A 179 6.98 13.39 6.09
N GLN A 180 7.37 14.66 6.16
CA GLN A 180 8.69 15.07 6.67
C GLN A 180 8.88 14.59 8.10
N CYS A 181 7.88 14.80 8.96
CA CYS A 181 7.90 14.30 10.34
C CYS A 181 8.11 12.78 10.38
N ILE A 182 7.37 12.00 9.59
CA ILE A 182 7.50 10.53 9.57
C ILE A 182 8.86 10.06 9.02
N ARG A 183 9.39 10.73 8.00
CA ARG A 183 10.65 10.33 7.34
C ARG A 183 11.88 10.63 8.17
N ASP A 184 11.82 11.65 9.03
CA ASP A 184 12.93 11.99 9.89
C ASP A 184 13.26 10.82 10.83
N LYS A 185 14.52 10.39 10.83
CA LYS A 185 15.02 9.27 11.64
C LYS A 185 15.56 9.73 13.00
N THR A 186 15.60 11.03 13.26
CA THR A 186 16.00 11.55 14.57
C THR A 186 15.05 11.02 15.66
N PRO A 187 15.59 10.67 16.84
CA PRO A 187 14.76 10.29 17.97
C PRO A 187 13.80 11.42 18.36
N VAL A 188 12.52 11.10 18.53
CA VAL A 188 11.50 12.09 18.94
C VAL A 188 11.84 12.54 20.36
N LEU A 189 12.08 13.83 20.57
CA LEU A 189 12.48 14.39 21.87
C LEU A 189 13.70 13.66 22.49
N GLY A 190 14.64 13.21 21.64
CA GLY A 190 15.82 12.45 22.08
C GLY A 190 15.53 10.99 22.46
N ASN A 191 14.28 10.53 22.39
CA ASN A 191 13.87 9.19 22.77
C ASN A 191 13.57 8.29 21.56
N LYS A 192 14.29 7.16 21.45
CA LYS A 192 14.16 6.19 20.35
C LYS A 192 12.94 5.26 20.47
N ASP A 193 12.35 5.16 21.66
CA ASP A 193 11.21 4.30 21.90
C ASP A 193 9.88 4.92 21.44
N ILE A 194 9.85 6.25 21.30
CA ILE A 194 8.70 6.96 20.75
C ILE A 194 8.62 6.67 19.25
N LYS A 195 7.53 6.03 18.85
CA LYS A 195 7.29 5.67 17.45
C LYS A 195 6.36 6.68 16.80
N LYS A 196 6.67 7.07 15.57
CA LYS A 196 5.81 7.90 14.73
C LYS A 196 5.31 7.13 13.51
N PHE A 197 4.02 7.23 13.22
CA PHE A 197 3.39 6.63 12.04
C PHE A 197 2.14 7.42 11.66
N PHE A 198 1.77 7.41 10.37
CA PHE A 198 0.54 8.04 9.92
C PHE A 198 -0.69 7.44 10.61
N ASN A 199 -1.67 8.29 10.92
CA ASN A 199 -2.97 7.82 11.35
C ASN A 199 -3.69 7.16 10.17
N ARG A 200 -3.75 5.83 10.17
CA ARG A 200 -4.51 5.11 9.16
C ARG A 200 -5.99 5.20 9.50
N LYS A 201 -6.75 5.94 8.71
CA LYS A 201 -8.22 5.91 8.76
C LYS A 201 -8.65 4.45 8.55
N ARG A 202 -9.29 3.87 9.57
CA ARG A 202 -9.90 2.55 9.42
C ARG A 202 -11.07 2.72 8.46
N THR A 203 -11.11 1.90 7.41
CA THR A 203 -12.30 1.77 6.58
C THR A 203 -13.45 1.33 7.49
N ASP A 204 -14.54 2.09 7.50
CA ASP A 204 -15.73 1.68 8.25
C ASP A 204 -16.35 0.48 7.55
N VAL A 205 -16.48 -0.61 8.28
CA VAL A 205 -17.08 -1.85 7.78
C VAL A 205 -18.53 -1.62 7.37
N LYS A 206 -19.24 -0.69 8.01
CA LYS A 206 -20.62 -0.32 7.65
C LYS A 206 -20.69 0.28 6.25
N ASP A 207 -19.74 1.13 5.90
CA ASP A 207 -19.69 1.72 4.55
C ASP A 207 -19.44 0.66 3.49
N LEU A 208 -18.58 -0.34 3.78
CA LEU A 208 -18.33 -1.45 2.87
C LEU A 208 -19.56 -2.33 2.66
N PHE A 209 -20.36 -2.59 3.70
CA PHE A 209 -21.62 -3.34 3.56
C PHE A 209 -22.65 -2.57 2.75
N ARG A 210 -22.80 -1.26 2.97
CA ARG A 210 -23.68 -0.43 2.16
C ARG A 210 -23.28 -0.50 0.67
N GLU A 211 -22.00 -0.35 0.38
CA GLU A 211 -21.49 -0.47 -0.99
C GLU A 211 -21.75 -1.88 -1.57
N GLN A 212 -21.60 -2.93 -0.76
CA GLN A 212 -21.92 -4.29 -1.18
C GLN A 212 -23.38 -4.43 -1.61
N ASP A 213 -24.32 -3.90 -0.84
CA ASP A 213 -25.76 -3.97 -1.13
C ASP A 213 -26.11 -3.20 -2.40
N GLU A 214 -25.56 -2.00 -2.59
CA GLU A 214 -25.72 -1.21 -3.82
C GLU A 214 -25.22 -1.96 -5.05
N LEU A 215 -24.05 -2.61 -4.94
CA LEU A 215 -23.47 -3.40 -6.04
C LEU A 215 -24.26 -4.68 -6.33
N LEU A 216 -24.85 -5.30 -5.30
CA LEU A 216 -25.72 -6.46 -5.49
C LEU A 216 -26.98 -6.07 -6.27
N MET A 217 -27.64 -4.98 -5.90
CA MET A 217 -28.81 -4.47 -6.64
C MET A 217 -28.44 -4.15 -8.08
N ALA A 218 -27.36 -3.39 -8.29
CA ALA A 218 -26.90 -3.04 -9.63
C ALA A 218 -26.51 -4.27 -10.49
N LEU A 219 -26.03 -5.35 -9.86
CA LEU A 219 -25.72 -6.60 -10.55
C LEU A 219 -26.98 -7.31 -11.03
N PHE A 220 -28.05 -7.33 -10.22
CA PHE A 220 -29.34 -7.89 -10.65
C PHE A 220 -30.02 -7.05 -11.72
N ASP A 221 -29.85 -5.73 -11.68
CA ASP A 221 -30.45 -4.82 -12.65
C ASP A 221 -29.75 -4.86 -14.01
N LYS A 222 -28.40 -4.84 -14.02
CA LYS A 222 -27.61 -4.64 -15.25
C LYS A 222 -26.78 -5.85 -15.68
N GLY A 223 -26.42 -6.74 -14.76
CA GLY A 223 -25.60 -7.93 -15.07
C GLY A 223 -24.16 -7.64 -15.53
N GLU A 224 -23.63 -6.43 -15.31
CA GLU A 224 -22.31 -6.06 -15.85
C GLU A 224 -21.16 -6.75 -15.12
N LYS A 225 -20.22 -7.32 -15.89
CA LYS A 225 -19.00 -7.98 -15.38
C LYS A 225 -18.17 -7.06 -14.46
N LYS A 226 -18.18 -5.75 -14.73
CA LYS A 226 -17.48 -4.74 -13.92
C LYS A 226 -18.06 -4.64 -12.51
N ILE A 227 -19.39 -4.66 -12.38
CA ILE A 227 -20.09 -4.63 -11.09
C ILE A 227 -19.73 -5.89 -10.28
N ALA A 228 -19.77 -7.06 -10.91
CA ALA A 228 -19.39 -8.32 -10.25
C ALA A 228 -17.93 -8.30 -9.74
N LEU A 229 -17.01 -7.72 -10.51
CA LEU A 229 -15.61 -7.59 -10.10
C LEU A 229 -15.42 -6.60 -8.95
N ARG A 230 -16.13 -5.47 -8.95
CA ARG A 230 -16.12 -4.52 -7.82
C ARG A 230 -16.72 -5.16 -6.57
N LEU A 231 -17.84 -5.87 -6.70
CA LEU A 231 -18.47 -6.59 -5.60
C LEU A 231 -17.51 -7.59 -4.95
N LYS A 232 -16.80 -8.38 -5.76
CA LYS A 232 -15.77 -9.30 -5.26
C LYS A 232 -14.64 -8.57 -4.52
N SER A 233 -14.24 -7.39 -5.00
CA SER A 233 -13.23 -6.55 -4.33
C SER A 233 -13.73 -6.07 -2.95
N VAL A 234 -14.95 -5.55 -2.88
CA VAL A 234 -15.59 -5.10 -1.63
C VAL A 234 -15.71 -6.25 -0.63
N GLN A 235 -16.14 -7.43 -1.07
CA GLN A 235 -16.22 -8.62 -0.21
C GLN A 235 -14.87 -9.02 0.39
N ASN A 236 -13.77 -8.91 -0.38
CA ASN A 236 -12.43 -9.15 0.14
C ASN A 236 -12.03 -8.10 1.18
N LYS A 237 -12.35 -6.81 0.96
CA LYS A 237 -12.10 -5.74 1.93
C LYS A 237 -12.87 -5.96 3.24
N ILE A 238 -14.15 -6.35 3.15
CA ILE A 238 -14.97 -6.69 4.33
C ILE A 238 -14.30 -7.82 5.11
N LYS A 239 -13.90 -8.90 4.41
CA LYS A 239 -13.23 -10.04 5.04
C LYS A 239 -11.96 -9.61 5.77
N GLU A 240 -11.10 -8.82 5.12
CA GLU A 240 -9.87 -8.31 5.73
C GLU A 240 -10.15 -7.42 6.95
N ALA A 241 -11.15 -6.53 6.87
CA ALA A 241 -11.50 -5.64 7.96
C ALA A 241 -12.02 -6.42 9.19
N VAL A 242 -12.87 -7.44 8.97
CA VAL A 242 -13.37 -8.32 10.03
C VAL A 242 -12.24 -9.14 10.65
N GLU A 243 -11.34 -9.71 9.85
CA GLU A 243 -10.17 -10.46 10.36
C GLU A 243 -9.25 -9.58 11.22
N ASN A 244 -9.05 -8.32 10.83
CA ASN A 244 -8.21 -7.37 11.57
C ASN A 244 -8.87 -6.87 12.87
N SER A 245 -10.21 -6.89 12.97
CA SER A 245 -10.92 -6.49 14.19
C SER A 245 -10.82 -7.50 15.34
N ARG A 246 -10.45 -8.75 15.05
CA ARG A 246 -10.33 -9.85 16.03
C ARG A 246 -8.94 -9.94 16.70
N LYS A 247 -7.99 -9.10 16.30
CA LYS A 247 -6.61 -9.05 16.84
C LYS A 247 -6.44 -7.84 17.75
#